data_AF-A0A2E1WK37-F1
#
_entry.id   AF-A0A2E1WK37-F1
#
_cell.length_a   1.000
_cell.length_b   1.000
_cell.length_c   1.000
_cell.angle_alpha   90.00
_cell.angle_beta   90.00
_cell.angle_gamma   90.00
#
_symmetry.space_group_name_H-M   'P 1'
#
loop_
_entity.id
_entity.type
_entity.pdbx_description
1 polymer ?
#
loop_
_entity_poly.entity_id
_entity_poly.type
_entity_poly.pdbx_seq_one_letter_code
_entity_poly.pdbx_strand_id
1 'polypeptide(L)'
;MSDLPSVGCSIDQALEFAATYNAYNQIAAEPETLSAMYEPIRRVWKQTGEVPEWMGVDLLRGLLFLMYREGHFGYDDDSTLRQMHQVIDAIRSRLTEQHEDELRLQALEDD
;
A
#
# COMPACT_ATOMS: atom_id res chain seq x y z
N MET A 1 -15.11 -0.06 2.72
CA MET A 1 -14.03 -1.08 2.59
C MET A 1 -14.18 -1.95 1.32
N SER A 2 -15.04 -1.63 0.35
CA SER A 2 -15.49 -2.61 -0.66
C SER A 2 -14.70 -2.76 -1.97
N ASP A 3 -13.63 -1.99 -2.22
CA ASP A 3 -12.92 -2.08 -3.51
C ASP A 3 -11.44 -2.46 -3.37
N LEU A 4 -11.08 -3.24 -2.33
CA LEU A 4 -9.72 -3.81 -2.26
C LEU A 4 -9.62 -4.95 -3.30
N PRO A 5 -8.77 -4.84 -4.34
CA PRO A 5 -8.62 -5.90 -5.33
C PRO A 5 -8.08 -7.19 -4.69
N SER A 6 -8.29 -8.31 -5.38
CA SER A 6 -7.66 -9.57 -5.01
C SER A 6 -6.14 -9.50 -5.25
N VAL A 7 -5.37 -10.33 -4.53
CA VAL A 7 -3.91 -10.38 -4.67
C VAL A 7 -3.47 -10.85 -6.07
N GLY A 8 -4.36 -11.49 -6.84
CA GLY A 8 -4.11 -11.90 -8.22
C GLY A 8 -4.77 -11.00 -9.27
N CYS A 9 -5.12 -9.76 -8.93
CA CYS A 9 -5.78 -8.84 -9.85
C CYS A 9 -4.89 -8.47 -11.05
N SER A 10 -5.50 -7.99 -12.13
CA SER A 10 -4.74 -7.43 -13.25
C SER A 10 -4.00 -6.15 -12.85
N ILE A 11 -3.03 -5.74 -13.68
CA ILE A 11 -2.34 -4.46 -13.51
C ILE A 11 -3.33 -3.28 -13.55
N ASP A 12 -4.32 -3.31 -14.46
CA ASP A 12 -5.33 -2.27 -14.58
C ASP A 12 -6.14 -2.10 -13.29
N GLN A 13 -6.55 -3.22 -12.67
CA GLN A 13 -7.28 -3.21 -11.40
C GLN A 13 -6.41 -2.68 -10.24
N ALA A 14 -5.12 -3.04 -10.23
CA ALA A 14 -4.19 -2.54 -9.23
C ALA A 14 -3.96 -1.02 -9.37
N LEU A 15 -3.82 -0.53 -10.61
CA LEU A 15 -3.65 0.89 -10.92
C LEU A 15 -4.92 1.69 -10.62
N GLU A 16 -6.10 1.17 -10.96
CA GLU A 16 -7.39 1.78 -10.61
C GLU A 16 -7.52 1.93 -9.09
N PHE A 17 -7.24 0.87 -8.34
CA PHE A 17 -7.25 0.93 -6.88
C PHE A 17 -6.20 1.91 -6.33
N ALA A 18 -5.00 1.95 -6.89
CA ALA A 18 -3.95 2.89 -6.50
C ALA A 18 -4.39 4.36 -6.68
N ALA A 19 -5.07 4.67 -7.80
CA ALA A 19 -5.54 6.00 -8.14
C ALA A 19 -6.64 6.54 -7.20
N THR A 20 -7.30 5.66 -6.44
CA THR A 20 -8.31 6.09 -5.43
C THR A 20 -7.71 6.74 -4.19
N TYR A 21 -6.37 6.68 -4.01
CA TYR A 21 -5.66 7.39 -2.94
C TYR A 21 -4.88 8.56 -3.52
N ASN A 22 -4.85 9.69 -2.82
CA ASN A 22 -3.98 10.80 -3.18
C ASN A 22 -2.97 11.06 -2.06
N ALA A 23 -1.78 10.46 -2.19
CA ALA A 23 -0.73 10.57 -1.17
C ALA A 23 -0.18 11.99 -1.03
N TYR A 24 -0.37 12.86 -2.03
CA TYR A 24 0.02 14.26 -1.90
C TYR A 24 -0.79 14.99 -0.85
N ASN A 25 -2.08 14.67 -0.75
CA ASN A 25 -2.96 15.28 0.23
C ASN A 25 -2.79 14.68 1.62
N GLN A 26 -2.36 13.41 1.71
CA GLN A 26 -2.37 12.64 2.96
C GLN A 26 -1.00 12.56 3.65
N ILE A 27 0.10 12.60 2.88
CA ILE A 27 1.44 12.32 3.40
C ILE A 27 2.37 13.50 3.17
N ALA A 28 2.58 13.90 1.91
CA ALA A 28 3.48 14.99 1.57
C ALA A 28 3.08 15.65 0.25
N ALA A 29 2.81 16.95 0.26
CA ALA A 29 2.26 17.68 -0.88
C ALA A 29 3.18 17.70 -2.12
N GLU A 30 4.50 17.68 -1.91
CA GLU A 30 5.48 17.78 -2.98
C GLU A 30 5.93 16.41 -3.48
N PRO A 31 5.99 16.21 -4.81
CA PRO A 31 6.45 14.95 -5.41
C PRO A 31 7.78 14.42 -4.92
N GLU A 32 8.77 15.31 -4.82
CA GLU A 32 10.14 15.01 -4.42
C GLU A 32 10.19 14.63 -2.94
N THR A 33 9.44 15.33 -2.10
CA THR A 33 9.31 15.02 -0.67
C THR A 33 8.67 13.66 -0.47
N LEU A 34 7.57 13.37 -1.17
CA LEU A 34 6.90 12.08 -1.08
C LEU A 34 7.86 10.96 -1.50
N SER A 35 8.54 11.11 -2.63
CA SER A 35 9.54 10.12 -3.09
C SER A 35 10.66 9.90 -2.05
N ALA A 36 11.21 10.96 -1.49
CA ALA A 36 12.27 10.90 -0.48
C ALA A 36 11.83 10.19 0.81
N MET A 37 10.57 10.34 1.22
CA MET A 37 10.03 9.63 2.38
C MET A 37 9.95 8.12 2.17
N TYR A 38 9.67 7.67 0.94
CA TYR A 38 9.54 6.25 0.61
C TYR A 38 10.84 5.57 0.21
N GLU A 39 11.88 6.33 -0.11
CA GLU A 39 13.23 5.80 -0.40
C GLU A 39 13.75 4.80 0.67
N PRO A 40 13.73 5.09 1.99
CA PRO A 40 14.18 4.12 2.98
C PRO A 40 13.32 2.85 3.01
N ILE A 41 12.00 2.97 2.80
CA ILE A 41 11.07 1.83 2.72
C ILE A 41 11.44 0.95 1.53
N ARG A 42 11.60 1.55 0.34
CA ARG A 42 11.97 0.84 -0.89
C ARG A 42 13.33 0.19 -0.78
N ARG A 43 14.28 0.81 -0.06
CA ARG A 43 15.58 0.21 0.21
C ARG A 43 15.47 -1.05 1.05
N VAL A 44 14.71 -1.02 2.15
CA VAL A 44 14.47 -2.21 2.98
C VAL A 44 13.77 -3.29 2.15
N TRP A 45 12.70 -2.93 1.45
CA TRP A 45 11.95 -3.85 0.62
C TRP A 45 12.83 -4.51 -0.45
N LYS A 46 13.70 -3.76 -1.11
CA LYS A 46 14.66 -4.30 -2.08
C LYS A 46 15.67 -5.27 -1.45
N GLN A 47 16.05 -5.06 -0.19
CA GLN A 47 17.00 -5.89 0.53
C GLN A 47 16.37 -7.19 1.05
N THR A 48 15.13 -7.12 1.52
CA THR A 48 14.43 -8.25 2.14
C THR A 48 13.59 -9.05 1.15
N GLY A 49 13.15 -8.43 0.05
CA GLY A 49 12.16 -8.99 -0.87
C GLY A 49 10.71 -8.84 -0.40
N GLU A 50 10.49 -8.25 0.76
CA GLU A 50 9.19 -8.12 1.43
C GLU A 50 8.93 -6.70 1.90
N VAL A 51 7.67 -6.25 1.82
CA VAL A 51 7.27 -4.92 2.31
C VAL A 51 7.43 -4.88 3.83
N PRO A 52 8.02 -3.82 4.41
CA PRO A 52 8.27 -3.78 5.86
C PRO A 52 6.98 -3.93 6.69
N GLU A 53 7.01 -4.84 7.66
CA GLU A 53 5.82 -5.19 8.45
C GLU A 53 5.27 -4.01 9.27
N TRP A 54 6.12 -3.10 9.74
CA TRP A 54 5.68 -1.95 10.53
C TRP A 54 4.87 -0.91 9.73
N MET A 55 4.73 -1.07 8.41
CA MET A 55 3.94 -0.16 7.60
C MET A 55 2.45 -0.28 7.92
N GLY A 56 1.85 0.84 8.34
CA GLY A 56 0.40 0.99 8.44
C GLY A 56 -0.26 1.17 7.07
N VAL A 57 -1.59 1.05 7.04
CA VAL A 57 -2.40 1.09 5.81
C VAL A 57 -2.15 2.37 4.99
N ASP A 58 -2.06 3.54 5.61
CA ASP A 58 -1.80 4.79 4.89
C ASP A 58 -0.44 4.81 4.18
N LEU A 59 0.60 4.30 4.84
CA LEU A 59 1.92 4.20 4.21
C LEU A 59 1.90 3.22 3.03
N LEU A 60 1.19 2.10 3.15
CA LEU A 60 1.04 1.13 2.07
C LEU A 60 0.24 1.71 0.89
N ARG A 61 -0.84 2.45 1.17
CA ARG A 61 -1.65 3.14 0.15
C ARG A 61 -0.86 4.22 -0.56
N GLY A 62 -0.03 4.97 0.16
CA GLY A 62 0.86 5.96 -0.45
C GLY A 62 1.98 5.35 -1.28
N LEU A 63 2.50 4.17 -0.90
CA LEU A 63 3.47 3.42 -1.71
C LEU A 63 2.84 2.98 -3.03
N LEU A 64 1.61 2.44 -2.98
CA LEU A 64 0.88 2.02 -4.17
C LEU A 64 0.57 3.20 -5.10
N PHE A 65 0.21 4.36 -4.53
CA PHE A 65 0.04 5.61 -5.29
C PHE A 65 1.34 6.05 -5.99
N LEU A 66 2.48 5.96 -5.32
CA LEU A 66 3.78 6.27 -5.94
C LEU A 66 4.08 5.34 -7.12
N MET A 67 3.82 4.04 -6.97
CA MET A 67 4.00 3.06 -8.04
C MET A 67 3.08 3.36 -9.24
N TYR A 68 1.82 3.70 -9.00
CA TYR A 68 0.89 4.13 -10.04
C TYR A 68 1.42 5.35 -10.81
N ARG A 69 1.94 6.34 -10.08
CA ARG A 69 2.52 7.53 -10.71
C ARG A 69 3.77 7.21 -11.52
N GLU A 70 4.64 6.33 -11.02
CA GLU A 70 5.87 5.91 -11.71
C GLU A 70 5.57 5.07 -12.96
N GLY A 71 4.60 4.15 -12.89
CA GLY A 71 4.14 3.33 -14.02
C GLY A 71 3.57 4.16 -15.17
N HIS A 72 2.88 5.26 -14.85
CA HIS A 72 2.41 6.24 -15.82
C HIS A 72 3.55 6.89 -16.65
N PHE A 73 4.80 6.81 -16.19
CA PHE A 73 6.00 7.29 -16.89
C PHE A 73 6.83 6.18 -17.57
N GLY A 74 6.36 4.93 -17.62
CA GLY A 74 6.87 3.90 -18.55
C GLY A 74 7.59 2.68 -17.96
N TYR A 75 7.25 2.23 -16.75
CA TYR A 75 7.86 1.06 -16.10
C TYR A 75 6.84 -0.04 -15.72
N ASP A 76 5.98 -0.43 -16.66
CA ASP A 76 5.04 -1.54 -16.48
C ASP A 76 5.65 -2.84 -17.02
N ASP A 77 6.43 -3.53 -16.18
CA ASP A 77 6.86 -4.90 -16.42
C ASP A 77 6.25 -5.87 -15.39
N ASP A 78 6.45 -7.17 -15.59
CA ASP A 78 5.93 -8.21 -14.69
C ASP A 78 6.44 -8.05 -13.23
N SER A 79 7.53 -7.32 -13.00
CA SER A 79 8.03 -7.05 -11.66
C SER A 79 7.18 -6.01 -10.93
N THR A 80 6.70 -4.99 -11.64
CA THR A 80 5.80 -3.96 -11.09
C THR A 80 4.49 -4.59 -10.62
N LEU A 81 3.88 -5.48 -11.42
CA LEU A 81 2.64 -6.16 -11.03
C LEU A 81 2.85 -7.01 -9.77
N ARG A 82 3.93 -7.80 -9.70
CA ARG A 82 4.25 -8.59 -8.50
C ARG A 82 4.44 -7.71 -7.27
N GLN A 83 5.10 -6.57 -7.41
CA GLN A 83 5.29 -5.62 -6.31
C GLN A 83 3.95 -5.02 -5.85
N MET A 84 3.07 -4.66 -6.78
CA MET A 84 1.73 -4.15 -6.43
C MET A 84 0.92 -5.21 -5.69
N HIS A 85 1.02 -6.49 -6.09
CA HIS A 85 0.39 -7.60 -5.36
C HIS A 85 0.89 -7.72 -3.93
N GLN A 86 2.20 -7.60 -3.69
CA GLN A 86 2.77 -7.62 -2.33
C GLN A 86 2.21 -6.48 -1.47
N VAL A 87 2.08 -5.27 -2.03
CA VAL A 87 1.52 -4.13 -1.29
C VAL A 87 0.01 -4.30 -1.03
N ILE A 88 -0.76 -4.80 -2.00
CA ILE A 88 -2.19 -5.09 -1.84
C ILE A 88 -2.42 -6.15 -0.76
N ASP A 89 -1.59 -7.19 -0.73
CA ASP A 89 -1.66 -8.24 0.29
C ASP A 89 -1.33 -7.68 1.69
N ALA A 90 -0.29 -6.85 1.80
CA ALA A 90 0.04 -6.16 3.05
C ALA A 90 -1.11 -5.27 3.55
N ILE A 91 -1.80 -4.53 2.66
CA ILE A 91 -2.97 -3.72 3.02
C ILE A 91 -4.09 -4.60 3.57
N ARG A 92 -4.33 -5.75 2.93
CA ARG A 92 -5.36 -6.71 3.35
C ARG A 92 -5.08 -7.25 4.76
N SER A 93 -3.83 -7.66 5.00
CA SER A 93 -3.41 -8.19 6.30
C SER A 93 -3.57 -7.15 7.40
N ARG A 94 -3.11 -5.90 7.17
CA ARG A 94 -3.23 -4.82 8.15
C ARG A 94 -4.68 -4.43 8.47
N LEU A 95 -5.55 -4.39 7.46
CA LEU A 95 -6.98 -4.12 7.70
C LEU A 95 -7.65 -5.24 8.49
N THR A 96 -7.25 -6.49 8.28
CA THR A 96 -7.76 -7.64 9.05
C THR A 96 -7.33 -7.54 10.50
N GLU A 97 -6.04 -7.29 10.76
CA GLU A 97 -5.50 -7.11 12.11
C GLU A 97 -6.19 -5.95 12.85
N GLN A 98 -6.36 -4.79 12.20
CA GLN A 98 -7.06 -3.65 12.80
C GLN A 98 -8.50 -4.00 13.19
N HIS A 99 -9.21 -4.75 12.34
CA HIS A 99 -10.57 -5.17 12.63
C HIS A 99 -10.64 -6.17 13.79
N GLU A 100 -9.72 -7.12 13.86
CA GLU A 100 -9.62 -8.08 14.96
C GLU A 100 -9.32 -7.39 16.29
N ASP A 101 -8.41 -6.41 16.28
CA ASP A 101 -8.08 -5.59 17.46
C ASP A 101 -9.27 -4.75 17.92
N GLU A 102 -10.02 -4.14 17.00
CA GLU A 102 -11.25 -3.40 17.31
C GLU A 102 -12.30 -4.29 17.98
N LEU A 103 -12.53 -5.50 17.46
CA LEU A 103 -13.46 -6.47 18.05
C LEU A 103 -13.00 -6.91 19.45
N ARG A 104 -11.70 -7.11 19.63
CA ARG A 104 -11.11 -7.48 20.92
C ARG A 104 -11.30 -6.37 21.95
N LEU A 105 -11.12 -5.11 21.55
CA LEU A 105 -11.32 -3.95 22.43
C LEU A 105 -12.80 -3.81 22.83
N GLN A 106 -13.72 -3.94 21.88
CA GLN A 106 -15.17 -3.91 22.17
C GLN A 106 -15.58 -4.99 23.18
N ALA A 107 -15.07 -6.22 23.02
CA ALA A 107 -15.34 -7.31 23.94
C ALA A 107 -14.83 -7.07 25.37
N LEU A 108 -13.82 -6.20 25.56
CA LEU A 108 -13.30 -5.81 26.87
C LEU A 108 -14.07 -4.63 27.49
N GLU A 109 -14.77 -3.84 26.68
CA GLU A 109 -15.60 -2.71 27.13
C GLU A 109 -17.01 -3.14 27.56
N ASP A 110 -17.48 -4.29 27.06
CA ASP A 110 -18.79 -4.86 27.36
C ASP A 110 -18.83 -5.74 28.65
N ASP A 111 -17.68 -5.95 29.32
CA ASP A 111 -17.49 -6.67 30.60
C ASP A 111 -17.33 -5.71 31.80
#